data_AF-A0A212KT76-F1
#
_entry.id   AF-A0A212KT76-F1
#
_cell.length_a   1.000
_cell.length_b   1.000
_cell.length_c   1.000
_cell.angle_alpha   90.00
_cell.angle_beta   90.00
_cell.angle_gamma   90.00
#
_symmetry.space_group_name_H-M   'P 1'
#
loop_
_entity.id
_entity.type
_entity.pdbx_description
1 polymer ?
#
loop_
_entity_poly.entity_id
_entity_poly.type
_entity_poly.pdbx_seq_one_letter_code
_entity_poly.pdbx_strand_id
1 'polypeptide(L)'
;MTGIVTSLVVNQAEKALKDSVPFLGDGAIEADVAEFRGKKYTHWSEYVTLAGAVVGTIAAVAGFIIKNYVLGGLGLAMGVTNAIGTLFLWEFVPLKSLEGYIKVLASRIQDLGSVVLGLRKVNERFEGVNKEFKSLVDEQKIATEDAERRLGEKVEELEGATSRLGAVRHELSDLQGQYEKLKNVSEALKSKVSDYEAENKRLEESVTRFSEKVDKMATVHAQMKKKTKKLEEQRAAFEKQNIDLSQTSTNLEGEVSRLKGLYDKIKGEREELASTVDKLNIAEAEARLHAEEVHQAAEDLAQAHENIEDSADELHEENKKLEAARRLRELLEKMSKKKEKVEKG
;
A
#
# COMPACT_ATOMS: atom_id res chain seq x y z
N MET A 1 -59.49 -24.18 -8.69
CA MET A 1 -60.25 -24.84 -9.79
C MET A 1 -61.31 -25.83 -9.29
N THR A 2 -61.28 -26.27 -8.04
CA THR A 2 -62.32 -27.13 -7.43
C THR A 2 -63.72 -26.52 -7.47
N GLY A 3 -63.87 -25.22 -7.25
CA GLY A 3 -65.19 -24.56 -7.23
C GLY A 3 -65.94 -24.47 -8.57
N ILE A 4 -65.24 -24.52 -9.72
CA ILE A 4 -65.90 -24.43 -11.03
C ILE A 4 -66.57 -25.75 -11.38
N VAL A 5 -65.90 -26.88 -11.12
CA VAL A 5 -66.43 -28.23 -11.39
C VAL A 5 -67.63 -28.54 -10.49
N THR A 6 -67.60 -28.13 -9.21
CA THR A 6 -68.75 -28.32 -8.31
C THR A 6 -69.97 -27.54 -8.78
N SER A 7 -69.78 -26.30 -9.25
CA SER A 7 -70.89 -25.45 -9.71
C SER A 7 -71.54 -25.96 -10.99
N LEU A 8 -70.77 -26.57 -11.90
CA LEU A 8 -71.29 -27.08 -13.17
C LEU A 8 -72.09 -28.38 -12.94
N VAL A 9 -71.57 -29.29 -12.10
CA VAL A 9 -72.24 -30.56 -11.76
C VAL A 9 -73.51 -30.32 -10.96
N VAL A 10 -73.49 -29.38 -10.01
CA VAL A 10 -74.68 -29.00 -9.23
C VAL A 10 -75.75 -28.37 -10.13
N ASN A 11 -75.38 -27.48 -11.06
CA ASN A 11 -76.34 -26.87 -11.98
C ASN A 11 -76.95 -27.88 -12.97
N GLN A 12 -76.17 -28.86 -13.46
CA GLN A 12 -76.71 -29.91 -14.33
C GLN A 12 -77.59 -30.90 -13.57
N ALA A 13 -77.22 -31.27 -12.33
CA ALA A 13 -78.03 -32.11 -11.46
C ALA A 13 -79.35 -31.42 -11.07
N GLU A 14 -79.33 -30.13 -10.75
CA GLU A 14 -80.53 -29.33 -10.46
C GLU A 14 -81.46 -29.24 -11.67
N LYS A 15 -80.90 -29.08 -12.87
CA LYS A 15 -81.67 -29.05 -14.11
C LYS A 15 -82.30 -30.41 -14.44
N ALA A 16 -81.56 -31.51 -14.23
CA ALA A 16 -82.09 -32.87 -14.37
C ALA A 16 -83.18 -33.19 -13.34
N LEU A 17 -83.07 -32.66 -12.11
CA LEU A 17 -84.10 -32.77 -11.09
C LEU A 17 -85.35 -31.96 -11.48
N LYS A 18 -85.20 -30.69 -11.85
CA LYS A 18 -86.34 -29.83 -12.26
C LYS A 18 -87.11 -30.37 -13.46
N ASP A 19 -86.42 -30.99 -14.42
CA ASP A 19 -87.06 -31.60 -15.59
C ASP A 19 -87.75 -32.95 -15.29
N SER A 20 -87.45 -33.60 -14.15
CA SER A 20 -88.09 -34.85 -13.72
C SER A 20 -89.22 -34.66 -12.69
N VAL A 21 -89.29 -33.50 -12.03
CA VAL A 21 -90.38 -33.11 -11.12
C VAL A 21 -91.79 -33.13 -11.73
N PRO A 22 -92.05 -32.75 -13.01
CA PRO A 22 -93.42 -32.84 -13.55
C PRO A 22 -93.93 -34.28 -13.76
N PHE A 23 -93.09 -35.28 -13.50
CA PHE A 23 -93.44 -36.71 -13.64
C PHE A 23 -93.86 -37.36 -12.31
N LEU A 24 -93.65 -36.68 -11.18
CA LEU A 24 -94.16 -37.07 -9.86
C LEU A 24 -95.35 -36.17 -9.53
N GLY A 25 -96.51 -36.48 -10.12
CA GLY A 25 -97.75 -35.75 -9.88
C GLY A 25 -98.22 -35.88 -8.43
N ASP A 26 -97.79 -34.96 -7.58
CA ASP A 26 -98.48 -34.58 -6.35
C ASP A 26 -99.86 -34.03 -6.73
N GLY A 27 -100.93 -34.74 -6.33
CA GLY A 27 -102.30 -34.19 -6.34
C GLY A 27 -103.35 -34.89 -7.19
N ALA A 28 -103.02 -35.92 -7.99
CA ALA A 28 -104.04 -36.63 -8.79
C ALA A 28 -104.60 -37.92 -8.13
N ILE A 29 -104.04 -38.34 -6.99
CA ILE A 29 -104.31 -39.67 -6.42
C ILE A 29 -105.51 -39.67 -5.43
N GLU A 30 -105.87 -38.53 -4.83
CA GLU A 30 -106.96 -38.45 -3.83
C GLU A 30 -108.33 -38.03 -4.40
N ALA A 31 -108.39 -37.43 -5.60
CA ALA A 31 -109.64 -36.90 -6.15
C ALA A 31 -110.57 -37.97 -6.77
N ASP A 32 -110.01 -39.02 -7.39
CA ASP A 32 -110.81 -40.00 -8.16
C ASP A 32 -111.33 -41.20 -7.32
N VAL A 33 -110.82 -41.40 -6.10
CA VAL A 33 -111.32 -42.45 -5.20
C VAL A 33 -112.59 -42.00 -4.46
N ALA A 34 -112.82 -40.69 -4.34
CA ALA A 34 -114.01 -40.12 -3.72
C ALA A 34 -115.27 -40.19 -4.62
N GLU A 35 -115.13 -40.23 -5.95
CA GLU A 35 -116.27 -40.19 -6.88
C GLU A 35 -117.03 -41.54 -7.02
N PHE A 36 -116.47 -42.64 -6.51
CA PHE A 36 -117.05 -43.99 -6.65
C PHE A 36 -117.88 -44.49 -5.46
N ARG A 37 -118.05 -43.69 -4.40
CA ARG A 37 -119.01 -43.99 -3.32
C ARG A 37 -120.34 -43.28 -3.56
N GLY A 38 -121.27 -43.96 -4.25
CA GLY A 38 -122.70 -43.71 -4.04
C GLY A 38 -123.52 -43.08 -5.16
N LYS A 39 -123.14 -43.20 -6.45
CA LYS A 39 -124.11 -42.97 -7.53
C LYS A 39 -125.03 -44.19 -7.66
N LYS A 40 -126.17 -44.18 -6.95
CA LYS A 40 -127.28 -45.14 -7.17
C LYS A 40 -127.91 -44.82 -8.52
N TYR A 41 -127.57 -45.62 -9.53
CA TYR A 41 -128.23 -45.54 -10.84
C TYR A 41 -129.59 -46.23 -10.74
N THR A 42 -130.65 -45.50 -10.39
CA THR A 42 -132.03 -45.99 -10.55
C THR A 42 -132.43 -45.87 -12.01
N HIS A 43 -132.54 -47.00 -12.71
CA HIS A 43 -132.90 -47.00 -14.13
C HIS A 43 -134.41 -46.79 -14.28
N TRP A 44 -134.86 -46.06 -15.30
CA TRP A 44 -136.29 -45.77 -15.52
C TRP A 44 -137.17 -47.04 -15.60
N SER A 45 -136.58 -48.17 -15.98
CA SER A 45 -137.24 -49.48 -16.02
C SER A 45 -137.60 -50.04 -14.64
N GLU A 46 -136.94 -49.63 -13.55
CA GLU A 46 -137.32 -49.98 -12.18
C GLU A 46 -138.67 -49.33 -11.79
N TYR A 47 -138.90 -48.09 -12.24
CA TYR A 47 -140.19 -47.43 -12.06
C TYR A 47 -141.31 -48.11 -12.85
N VAL A 48 -140.99 -48.59 -14.06
CA VAL A 48 -141.96 -49.28 -14.95
C VAL A 48 -142.36 -50.64 -14.38
N THR A 49 -141.41 -51.42 -13.88
CA THR A 49 -141.71 -52.75 -13.31
C THR A 49 -142.40 -52.64 -11.94
N LEU A 50 -142.01 -51.67 -11.10
CA LEU A 50 -142.70 -51.40 -9.83
C LEU A 50 -144.14 -50.91 -10.07
N ALA A 51 -144.35 -50.00 -11.02
CA ALA A 51 -145.68 -49.53 -11.41
C ALA A 51 -146.53 -50.69 -11.98
N GLY A 52 -145.93 -51.55 -12.81
CA GLY A 52 -146.60 -52.74 -13.35
C GLY A 52 -147.02 -53.74 -12.27
N ALA A 53 -146.23 -53.90 -11.20
CA ALA A 53 -146.57 -54.76 -10.07
C ALA A 53 -147.76 -54.18 -9.25
N VAL A 54 -147.78 -52.87 -9.04
CA VAL A 54 -148.88 -52.15 -8.35
C VAL A 54 -150.17 -52.21 -9.16
N VAL A 55 -150.10 -51.96 -10.48
CA VAL A 55 -151.28 -52.03 -11.36
C VAL A 55 -151.81 -53.46 -11.45
N GLY A 56 -150.93 -54.48 -11.54
CA GLY A 56 -151.31 -55.89 -11.54
C GLY A 56 -152.03 -56.30 -10.25
N THR A 57 -151.54 -55.87 -9.09
CA THR A 57 -152.20 -56.16 -7.80
C THR A 57 -153.54 -55.46 -7.65
N ILE A 58 -153.67 -54.20 -8.07
CA ILE A 58 -154.95 -53.48 -8.08
C ILE A 58 -155.95 -54.17 -9.01
N ALA A 59 -155.52 -54.57 -10.22
CA ALA A 59 -156.35 -55.31 -11.17
C ALA A 59 -156.79 -56.68 -10.61
N ALA A 60 -155.92 -57.35 -9.85
CA ALA A 60 -156.25 -58.61 -9.19
C ALA A 60 -157.36 -58.44 -8.15
N VAL A 61 -157.22 -57.44 -7.26
CA VAL A 61 -158.20 -57.12 -6.21
C VAL A 61 -159.53 -56.71 -6.83
N ALA A 62 -159.52 -55.86 -7.84
CA ALA A 62 -160.71 -55.45 -8.57
C ALA A 62 -161.41 -56.67 -9.20
N GLY A 63 -160.68 -57.54 -9.90
CA GLY A 63 -161.22 -58.75 -10.52
C GLY A 63 -161.94 -59.69 -9.54
N PHE A 64 -161.40 -59.85 -8.32
CA PHE A 64 -162.03 -60.66 -7.27
C PHE A 64 -163.34 -60.05 -6.74
N ILE A 65 -163.43 -58.72 -6.64
CA ILE A 65 -164.63 -58.01 -6.14
C ILE A 65 -165.82 -58.18 -7.10
N ILE A 66 -165.59 -58.06 -8.40
CA ILE A 66 -166.63 -58.25 -9.43
C ILE A 66 -166.88 -59.74 -9.76
N LYS A 67 -166.32 -60.67 -8.97
CA LYS A 67 -166.39 -62.13 -9.16
C LYS A 67 -165.94 -62.58 -10.57
N ASN A 68 -165.08 -61.80 -11.22
CA ASN A 68 -164.46 -62.15 -12.49
C ASN A 68 -163.05 -62.69 -12.21
N TYR A 69 -163.02 -63.98 -11.86
CA TYR A 69 -161.79 -64.67 -11.46
C TYR A 69 -160.73 -64.74 -12.56
N VAL A 70 -161.13 -64.63 -13.84
CA VAL A 70 -160.18 -64.57 -14.97
C VAL A 70 -159.39 -63.26 -14.92
N LEU A 71 -160.07 -62.14 -14.66
CA LEU A 71 -159.41 -60.84 -14.51
C LEU A 71 -158.55 -60.80 -13.24
N GLY A 72 -159.06 -61.38 -12.14
CA GLY A 72 -158.33 -61.51 -10.87
C GLY A 72 -157.03 -62.31 -11.01
N GLY A 73 -157.09 -63.44 -11.73
CA GLY A 73 -155.93 -64.30 -12.00
C GLY A 73 -154.88 -63.64 -12.89
N LEU A 74 -155.30 -62.92 -13.94
CA LEU A 74 -154.39 -62.18 -14.82
C LEU A 74 -153.68 -61.03 -14.09
N GLY A 75 -154.39 -60.31 -13.21
CA GLY A 75 -153.79 -59.26 -12.38
C GLY A 75 -152.68 -59.82 -11.47
N LEU A 76 -152.92 -60.96 -10.82
CA LEU A 76 -151.92 -61.62 -9.97
C LEU A 76 -150.71 -62.08 -10.78
N ALA A 77 -150.91 -62.69 -11.95
CA ALA A 77 -149.83 -63.14 -12.81
C ALA A 77 -148.93 -61.97 -13.27
N MET A 78 -149.52 -60.84 -13.66
CA MET A 78 -148.77 -59.62 -13.99
C MET A 78 -148.06 -59.01 -12.77
N GLY A 79 -148.69 -59.04 -11.60
CA GLY A 79 -148.09 -58.60 -10.34
C GLY A 79 -146.81 -59.38 -10.01
N VAL A 80 -146.88 -60.71 -10.10
CA VAL A 80 -145.75 -61.60 -9.77
C VAL A 80 -144.64 -61.54 -10.82
N THR A 81 -144.97 -61.53 -12.11
CA THR A 81 -143.95 -61.47 -13.18
C THR A 81 -143.17 -60.15 -13.13
N ASN A 82 -143.84 -59.02 -12.88
CA ASN A 82 -143.15 -57.75 -12.73
C ASN A 82 -142.28 -57.69 -11.45
N ALA A 83 -142.70 -58.32 -10.35
CA ALA A 83 -141.89 -58.45 -9.14
C ALA A 83 -140.64 -59.33 -9.34
N ILE A 84 -140.75 -60.41 -10.13
CA ILE A 84 -139.59 -61.24 -10.51
C ILE A 84 -138.64 -60.45 -11.42
N GLY A 85 -139.17 -59.65 -12.35
CA GLY A 85 -138.38 -58.76 -13.20
C GLY A 85 -137.54 -57.75 -12.42
N THR A 86 -138.08 -57.20 -11.31
CA THR A 86 -137.30 -56.33 -10.42
C THR A 86 -136.15 -57.04 -9.72
N LEU A 87 -136.34 -58.30 -9.31
CA LEU A 87 -135.28 -59.07 -8.64
C LEU A 87 -134.12 -59.40 -9.58
N PHE A 88 -134.40 -59.77 -10.83
CA PHE A 88 -133.37 -60.08 -11.82
C PHE A 88 -132.51 -58.86 -12.18
N LEU A 89 -133.09 -57.65 -12.22
CA LEU A 89 -132.34 -56.43 -12.54
C LEU A 89 -131.32 -56.06 -11.45
N TRP A 90 -131.57 -56.41 -10.19
CA TRP A 90 -130.65 -56.16 -9.07
C TRP A 90 -129.37 -56.99 -9.16
N GLU A 91 -129.42 -58.17 -9.78
CA GLU A 91 -128.30 -59.09 -9.87
C GLU A 91 -127.28 -58.72 -10.97
N PHE A 92 -127.65 -57.83 -11.91
CA PHE A 92 -126.78 -57.38 -13.01
C PHE A 92 -126.03 -56.07 -12.75
N VAL A 93 -126.35 -55.36 -11.67
CA VAL A 93 -125.61 -54.16 -11.22
C VAL A 93 -124.11 -54.42 -10.90
N PRO A 94 -123.71 -55.56 -10.30
CA PRO A 94 -122.30 -55.84 -9.98
C PRO A 94 -121.40 -55.96 -11.23
N LEU A 95 -121.91 -56.49 -12.34
CA LEU A 95 -121.14 -56.76 -13.57
C LEU A 95 -120.69 -55.47 -14.28
N LYS A 96 -121.50 -54.40 -14.22
CA LYS A 96 -121.14 -53.09 -14.80
C LYS A 96 -120.08 -52.35 -13.96
N SER A 97 -120.06 -52.60 -12.65
CA SER A 97 -119.01 -52.07 -11.77
C SER A 97 -117.65 -52.71 -12.08
N LEU A 98 -117.63 -53.99 -12.44
CA LEU A 98 -116.42 -54.72 -12.83
C LEU A 98 -115.80 -54.17 -14.13
N GLU A 99 -116.61 -53.77 -15.12
CA GLU A 99 -116.14 -53.11 -16.34
C GLU A 99 -115.47 -51.75 -16.04
N GLY A 100 -116.01 -51.00 -15.08
CA GLY A 100 -115.39 -49.78 -14.56
C GLY A 100 -114.04 -50.06 -13.90
N TYR A 101 -113.96 -51.09 -13.04
CA TYR A 101 -112.72 -51.52 -12.42
C TYR A 101 -111.67 -51.97 -13.44
N ILE A 102 -112.05 -52.73 -14.48
CA ILE A 102 -111.15 -53.20 -15.53
C ILE A 102 -110.59 -52.01 -16.34
N LYS A 103 -111.40 -51.01 -16.68
CA LYS A 103 -110.94 -49.80 -17.37
C LYS A 103 -109.95 -48.99 -16.51
N VAL A 104 -110.23 -48.85 -15.22
CA VAL A 104 -109.32 -48.17 -14.28
C VAL A 104 -108.02 -48.95 -14.10
N LEU A 105 -108.08 -50.28 -14.02
CA LEU A 105 -106.89 -51.12 -13.91
C LEU A 105 -106.04 -51.03 -15.20
N ALA A 106 -106.67 -51.06 -16.37
CA ALA A 106 -106.00 -50.92 -17.65
C ALA A 106 -105.33 -49.54 -17.79
N SER A 107 -106.02 -48.46 -17.37
CA SER A 107 -105.44 -47.12 -17.32
C SER A 107 -104.24 -47.08 -16.37
N ARG A 108 -104.35 -47.65 -15.17
CA ARG A 108 -103.23 -47.72 -14.23
C ARG A 108 -102.06 -48.54 -14.76
N ILE A 109 -102.30 -49.65 -15.45
CA ILE A 109 -101.24 -50.46 -16.08
C ILE A 109 -100.54 -49.65 -17.17
N GLN A 110 -101.28 -48.86 -17.95
CA GLN A 110 -100.72 -47.96 -18.96
C GLN A 110 -99.91 -46.83 -18.32
N ASP A 111 -100.41 -46.22 -17.25
CA ASP A 111 -99.71 -45.18 -16.49
C ASP A 111 -98.44 -45.74 -15.86
N LEU A 112 -98.50 -46.92 -15.22
CA LEU A 112 -97.33 -47.65 -14.69
C LEU A 112 -96.33 -47.98 -15.81
N GLY A 113 -96.80 -48.37 -16.99
CA GLY A 113 -95.94 -48.59 -18.16
C GLY A 113 -95.22 -47.32 -18.59
N SER A 114 -95.92 -46.18 -18.59
CA SER A 114 -95.31 -44.87 -18.85
C SER A 114 -94.29 -44.49 -17.78
N VAL A 115 -94.58 -44.80 -16.51
CA VAL A 115 -93.70 -44.55 -15.37
C VAL A 115 -92.42 -45.38 -15.46
N VAL A 116 -92.53 -46.66 -15.79
CA VAL A 116 -91.38 -47.54 -15.99
C VAL A 116 -90.50 -47.07 -17.15
N LEU A 117 -91.09 -46.60 -18.25
CA LEU A 117 -90.34 -45.99 -19.36
C LEU A 117 -89.66 -44.69 -18.95
N GLY A 118 -90.31 -43.86 -18.13
CA GLY A 118 -89.72 -42.66 -17.53
C GLY A 118 -88.51 -42.99 -16.67
N LEU A 119 -88.64 -43.95 -15.75
CA LEU A 119 -87.56 -44.44 -14.89
C LEU A 119 -86.39 -45.01 -15.69
N ARG A 120 -86.67 -45.75 -16.78
CA ARG A 120 -85.62 -46.27 -17.67
C ARG A 120 -84.82 -45.14 -18.33
N LYS A 121 -85.50 -44.12 -18.87
CA LYS A 121 -84.83 -42.93 -19.45
C LYS A 121 -84.00 -42.18 -18.41
N VAL A 122 -84.51 -42.07 -17.19
CA VAL A 122 -83.79 -41.46 -16.07
C VAL A 122 -82.54 -42.27 -15.73
N ASN A 123 -82.63 -43.61 -15.68
CA ASN A 123 -81.47 -44.48 -15.45
C ASN A 123 -80.42 -44.36 -16.56
N GLU A 124 -80.83 -44.33 -17.83
CA GLU A 124 -79.94 -44.11 -18.96
C GLU A 124 -79.23 -42.73 -18.88
N ARG A 125 -79.94 -41.68 -18.45
CA ARG A 125 -79.33 -40.37 -18.18
C ARG A 125 -78.34 -40.43 -17.01
N PHE A 126 -78.67 -41.12 -15.92
CA PHE A 126 -77.77 -41.30 -14.79
C PHE A 126 -76.49 -42.06 -15.18
N GLU A 127 -76.60 -43.09 -16.02
CA GLU A 127 -75.43 -43.79 -16.55
C GLU A 127 -74.55 -42.88 -17.42
N GLY A 128 -75.16 -42.03 -18.25
CA GLY A 128 -74.46 -41.01 -19.04
C GLY A 128 -73.71 -40.02 -18.15
N VAL A 129 -74.41 -39.42 -17.18
CA VAL A 129 -73.82 -38.50 -16.20
C VAL A 129 -72.71 -39.17 -15.40
N ASN A 130 -72.86 -40.44 -15.02
CA ASN A 130 -71.82 -41.18 -14.30
C ASN A 130 -70.57 -41.42 -15.15
N LYS A 131 -70.71 -41.64 -16.48
CA LYS A 131 -69.57 -41.73 -17.40
C LYS A 131 -68.86 -40.39 -17.55
N GLU A 132 -69.61 -39.30 -17.72
CA GLU A 132 -69.05 -37.95 -17.79
C GLU A 132 -68.33 -37.58 -16.49
N PHE A 133 -68.94 -37.87 -15.34
CA PHE A 133 -68.33 -37.64 -14.04
C PHE A 133 -67.02 -38.40 -13.87
N LYS A 134 -66.96 -39.68 -14.28
CA LYS A 134 -65.71 -40.46 -14.26
C LYS A 134 -64.63 -39.83 -15.15
N SER A 135 -64.98 -39.42 -16.37
CA SER A 135 -64.05 -38.75 -17.27
C SER A 135 -63.52 -37.44 -16.68
N LEU A 136 -64.38 -36.64 -16.05
CA LEU A 136 -63.97 -35.39 -15.39
C LEU A 136 -63.06 -35.64 -14.19
N VAL A 137 -63.31 -36.70 -13.42
CA VAL A 137 -62.43 -37.09 -12.31
C VAL A 137 -61.05 -37.51 -12.82
N ASP A 138 -60.99 -38.31 -13.90
CA ASP A 138 -59.73 -38.74 -14.51
C ASP A 138 -58.96 -37.55 -15.11
N GLU A 139 -59.65 -36.64 -15.80
CA GLU A 139 -59.05 -35.41 -16.32
C GLU A 139 -58.53 -34.50 -15.20
N GLN A 140 -59.30 -34.34 -14.13
CA GLN A 140 -58.87 -33.56 -12.96
C GLN A 140 -57.64 -34.19 -12.30
N LYS A 141 -57.58 -35.53 -12.22
CA LYS A 141 -56.43 -36.24 -11.67
C LYS A 141 -55.18 -35.98 -12.49
N ILE A 142 -55.25 -36.14 -13.81
CA ILE A 142 -54.13 -35.85 -14.72
C ILE A 142 -53.69 -34.39 -14.60
N ALA A 143 -54.63 -33.45 -14.59
CA ALA A 143 -54.33 -32.02 -14.46
C ALA A 143 -53.66 -31.69 -13.12
N THR A 144 -54.01 -32.40 -12.05
CA THR A 144 -53.40 -32.25 -10.72
C THR A 144 -51.97 -32.80 -10.71
N GLU A 145 -51.76 -34.00 -11.26
CA GLU A 145 -50.43 -34.62 -11.38
C GLU A 145 -49.48 -33.76 -12.24
N ASP A 146 -49.97 -33.20 -13.36
CA ASP A 146 -49.19 -32.30 -14.20
C ASP A 146 -48.85 -30.97 -13.49
N ALA A 147 -49.77 -30.45 -12.69
CA ALA A 147 -49.53 -29.24 -11.89
C ALA A 147 -48.48 -29.50 -10.80
N GLU A 148 -48.56 -30.65 -10.11
CA GLU A 148 -47.57 -31.07 -9.11
C GLU A 148 -46.18 -31.23 -9.74
N ARG A 149 -46.09 -31.87 -10.91
CA ARG A 149 -44.82 -32.01 -11.63
C ARG A 149 -44.20 -30.66 -12.00
N ARG A 150 -44.99 -29.74 -12.56
CA ARG A 150 -44.53 -28.39 -12.91
C ARG A 150 -44.11 -27.58 -11.68
N LEU A 151 -44.81 -27.74 -10.56
CA LEU A 151 -44.41 -27.13 -9.30
C LEU A 151 -43.08 -27.70 -8.80
N GLY A 152 -42.89 -29.02 -8.88
CA GLY A 152 -41.61 -29.67 -8.55
C GLY A 152 -40.44 -29.12 -9.38
N GLU A 153 -40.60 -29.06 -10.70
CA GLU A 153 -39.59 -28.49 -11.61
C GLU A 153 -39.24 -27.03 -11.26
N LYS A 154 -40.24 -26.22 -10.88
CA LYS A 154 -40.01 -24.83 -10.47
C LYS A 154 -39.37 -24.70 -9.09
N VAL A 155 -39.66 -25.60 -8.15
CA VAL A 155 -38.98 -25.65 -6.87
C VAL A 155 -37.49 -25.99 -7.07
N GLU A 156 -37.17 -26.99 -7.88
CA GLU A 156 -35.78 -27.33 -8.19
C GLU A 156 -35.03 -26.18 -8.89
N GLU A 157 -35.68 -25.49 -9.84
CA GLU A 157 -35.12 -24.31 -10.49
C GLU A 157 -34.82 -23.18 -9.48
N LEU A 158 -35.75 -22.93 -8.53
CA LEU A 158 -35.58 -21.94 -7.47
C LEU A 158 -34.49 -22.30 -6.47
N GLU A 159 -34.37 -23.58 -6.09
CA GLU A 159 -33.30 -24.07 -5.23
C GLU A 159 -31.93 -23.91 -5.90
N GLY A 160 -31.85 -24.22 -7.21
CA GLY A 160 -30.66 -24.01 -8.02
C GLY A 160 -30.28 -22.53 -8.13
N ALA A 161 -31.26 -21.66 -8.38
CA ALA A 161 -31.04 -20.21 -8.43
C ALA A 161 -30.58 -19.64 -7.08
N THR A 162 -31.19 -20.10 -5.97
CA THR A 162 -30.82 -19.70 -4.61
C THR A 162 -29.39 -20.11 -4.28
N SER A 163 -28.99 -21.33 -4.65
CA SER A 163 -27.63 -21.82 -4.44
C SER A 163 -26.60 -20.99 -5.23
N ARG A 164 -26.88 -20.66 -6.49
CA ARG A 164 -26.03 -19.79 -7.32
C ARG A 164 -25.91 -18.39 -6.73
N LEU A 165 -27.01 -17.82 -6.24
CA LEU A 165 -27.01 -16.51 -5.59
C LEU A 165 -26.16 -16.51 -4.31
N GLY A 166 -26.20 -17.61 -3.55
CA GLY A 166 -25.31 -17.83 -2.41
C GLY A 166 -23.83 -17.83 -2.80
N ALA A 167 -23.47 -18.56 -3.87
CA ALA A 167 -22.10 -18.61 -4.38
C ALA A 167 -21.60 -17.23 -4.86
N VAL A 168 -22.40 -16.53 -5.66
CA VAL A 168 -22.06 -15.17 -6.14
C VAL A 168 -21.89 -14.19 -4.98
N ARG A 169 -22.70 -14.30 -3.92
CA ARG A 169 -22.55 -13.47 -2.73
C ARG A 169 -21.23 -13.72 -2.01
N HIS A 170 -20.80 -14.98 -1.93
CA HIS A 170 -19.51 -15.34 -1.35
C HIS A 170 -18.35 -14.78 -2.20
N GLU A 171 -18.40 -14.98 -3.52
CA GLU A 171 -17.39 -14.44 -4.45
C GLU A 171 -17.29 -12.91 -4.35
N LEU A 172 -18.43 -12.21 -4.24
CA LEU A 172 -18.46 -10.76 -4.07
C LEU A 172 -17.80 -10.34 -2.76
N SER A 173 -18.07 -11.06 -1.66
CA SER A 173 -17.43 -10.81 -0.36
C SER A 173 -15.92 -11.02 -0.43
N ASP A 174 -15.47 -12.09 -1.08
CA ASP A 174 -14.04 -12.37 -1.25
C ASP A 174 -13.36 -11.30 -2.10
N LEU A 175 -14.00 -10.87 -3.19
CA LEU A 175 -13.48 -9.84 -4.08
C LEU A 175 -13.40 -8.47 -3.37
N GLN A 176 -14.38 -8.13 -2.55
CA GLN A 176 -14.32 -6.95 -1.67
C GLN A 176 -13.15 -7.05 -0.69
N GLY A 177 -12.93 -8.21 -0.08
CA GLY A 177 -11.78 -8.45 0.79
C GLY A 177 -10.43 -8.30 0.08
N GLN A 178 -10.33 -8.77 -1.17
CA GLN A 178 -9.13 -8.58 -2.00
C GLN A 178 -8.93 -7.11 -2.39
N TYR A 179 -10.00 -6.40 -2.72
CA TYR A 179 -9.95 -4.98 -3.06
C TYR A 179 -9.40 -4.14 -1.89
N GLU A 180 -9.90 -4.36 -0.67
CA GLU A 180 -9.39 -3.64 0.50
C GLU A 180 -7.93 -3.98 0.81
N LYS A 181 -7.51 -5.24 0.66
CA LYS A 181 -6.09 -5.62 0.77
C LYS A 181 -5.23 -4.88 -0.27
N LEU A 182 -5.68 -4.84 -1.52
CA LEU A 182 -4.95 -4.18 -2.60
C LEU A 182 -4.86 -2.66 -2.36
N LYS A 183 -5.94 -2.05 -1.87
CA LYS A 183 -5.98 -0.63 -1.49
C LYS A 183 -4.96 -0.32 -0.39
N ASN A 184 -4.94 -1.12 0.68
CA ASN A 184 -3.99 -0.95 1.78
C ASN A 184 -2.54 -1.13 1.32
N VAL A 185 -2.27 -2.11 0.44
CA VAL A 185 -0.94 -2.29 -0.16
C VAL A 185 -0.55 -1.09 -1.02
N SER A 186 -1.47 -0.54 -1.80
CA SER A 186 -1.24 0.64 -2.64
C SER A 186 -0.90 1.87 -1.79
N GLU A 187 -1.63 2.11 -0.70
CA GLU A 187 -1.37 3.21 0.23
C GLU A 187 0.00 3.04 0.93
N ALA A 188 0.32 1.83 1.39
CA ALA A 188 1.62 1.54 1.99
C ALA A 188 2.78 1.72 1.00
N LEU A 189 2.60 1.32 -0.26
CA LEU A 189 3.60 1.51 -1.30
C LEU A 189 3.81 3.00 -1.60
N LYS A 190 2.72 3.78 -1.67
CA LYS A 190 2.79 5.23 -1.86
C LYS A 190 3.55 5.92 -0.73
N SER A 191 3.32 5.51 0.52
CA SER A 191 4.09 6.00 1.67
C SER A 191 5.58 5.70 1.52
N LYS A 192 5.93 4.44 1.19
CA LYS A 192 7.34 4.05 0.99
C LYS A 192 8.04 4.82 -0.13
N VAL A 193 7.33 5.10 -1.23
CA VAL A 193 7.86 5.93 -2.32
C VAL A 193 8.18 7.33 -1.81
N SER A 194 7.27 7.95 -1.05
CA SER A 194 7.51 9.27 -0.45
C SER A 194 8.70 9.28 0.51
N ASP A 195 8.86 8.22 1.31
CA ASP A 195 9.99 8.09 2.23
C ASP A 195 11.32 7.97 1.48
N TYR A 196 11.35 7.18 0.40
CA TYR A 196 12.54 7.04 -0.45
C TYR A 196 12.88 8.33 -1.21
N GLU A 197 11.90 9.08 -1.69
CA GLU A 197 12.13 10.39 -2.30
C GLU A 197 12.78 11.37 -1.30
N ALA A 198 12.29 11.39 -0.06
CA ALA A 198 12.85 12.23 1.00
C ALA A 198 14.29 11.82 1.36
N GLU A 199 14.56 10.51 1.45
CA GLU A 199 15.90 10.00 1.75
C GLU A 199 16.87 10.27 0.59
N ASN A 200 16.44 10.10 -0.65
CA ASN A 200 17.26 10.39 -1.82
C ASN A 200 17.68 11.87 -1.86
N LYS A 201 16.75 12.79 -1.55
CA LYS A 201 17.06 14.22 -1.43
C LYS A 201 18.11 14.50 -0.33
N ARG A 202 18.01 13.82 0.83
CA ARG A 202 19.01 13.96 1.91
C ARG A 202 20.39 13.44 1.50
N LEU A 203 20.42 12.34 0.74
CA LEU A 203 21.66 11.79 0.21
C LEU A 203 22.30 12.75 -0.81
N GLU A 204 21.51 13.32 -1.72
CA GLU A 204 21.97 14.34 -2.68
C GLU A 204 22.59 15.55 -1.95
N GLU A 205 21.90 16.11 -0.95
CA GLU A 205 22.44 17.22 -0.13
C GLU A 205 23.74 16.83 0.61
N SER A 206 23.84 15.57 1.04
CA SER A 206 25.04 15.08 1.71
C SER A 206 26.22 14.91 0.74
N VAL A 207 25.96 14.41 -0.47
CA VAL A 207 26.96 14.32 -1.55
C VAL A 207 27.47 15.71 -1.92
N THR A 208 26.60 16.70 -2.10
CA THR A 208 27.01 18.10 -2.37
C THR A 208 27.92 18.64 -1.26
N ARG A 209 27.52 18.47 0.01
CA ARG A 209 28.34 18.91 1.15
C ARG A 209 29.70 18.21 1.22
N PHE A 210 29.77 16.92 0.88
CA PHE A 210 31.04 16.20 0.82
C PHE A 210 31.92 16.69 -0.33
N SER A 211 31.35 16.93 -1.51
CA SER A 211 32.07 17.49 -2.65
C SER A 211 32.71 18.83 -2.28
N GLU A 212 31.96 19.75 -1.67
CA GLU A 212 32.49 21.04 -1.22
C GLU A 212 33.64 20.89 -0.21
N LYS A 213 33.55 19.92 0.70
CA LYS A 213 34.62 19.64 1.66
C LYS A 213 35.88 19.12 0.97
N VAL A 214 35.73 18.24 -0.02
CA VAL A 214 36.85 17.73 -0.83
C VAL A 214 37.53 18.86 -1.58
N ASP A 215 36.77 19.77 -2.21
CA ASP A 215 37.34 20.92 -2.93
C ASP A 215 38.10 21.89 -2.00
N LYS A 216 37.55 22.16 -0.81
CA LYS A 216 38.24 22.95 0.22
C LYS A 216 39.54 22.27 0.66
N MET A 217 39.52 20.96 0.88
CA MET A 217 40.69 20.19 1.29
C MET A 217 41.75 20.15 0.19
N ALA A 218 41.37 20.00 -1.07
CA ALA A 218 42.27 20.07 -2.22
C ALA A 218 42.95 21.45 -2.31
N THR A 219 42.20 22.52 -2.07
CA THR A 219 42.74 23.88 -2.03
C THR A 219 43.75 24.06 -0.90
N VAL A 220 43.43 23.59 0.32
CA VAL A 220 44.36 23.63 1.46
C VAL A 220 45.62 22.83 1.18
N HIS A 221 45.49 21.64 0.59
CA HIS A 221 46.63 20.80 0.22
C HIS A 221 47.55 21.51 -0.80
N ALA A 222 46.98 22.17 -1.81
CA ALA A 222 47.75 22.95 -2.77
C ALA A 222 48.49 24.13 -2.12
N GLN A 223 47.85 24.82 -1.16
CA GLN A 223 48.49 25.90 -0.39
C GLN A 223 49.62 25.39 0.50
N MET A 224 49.42 24.27 1.20
CA MET A 224 50.45 23.60 1.99
C MET A 224 51.65 23.22 1.12
N LYS A 225 51.43 22.61 -0.03
CA LYS A 225 52.50 22.25 -0.98
C LYS A 225 53.33 23.46 -1.40
N LYS A 226 52.69 24.60 -1.68
CA LYS A 226 53.39 25.86 -2.00
C LYS A 226 54.21 26.38 -0.80
N LYS A 227 53.66 26.33 0.41
CA LYS A 227 54.38 26.73 1.64
C LYS A 227 55.60 25.84 1.89
N THR A 228 55.46 24.52 1.75
CA THR A 228 56.56 23.57 1.89
C THR A 228 57.70 23.89 0.92
N LYS A 229 57.38 24.10 -0.36
CA LYS A 229 58.39 24.47 -1.36
C LYS A 229 59.13 25.77 -0.98
N LYS A 230 58.41 26.78 -0.52
CA LYS A 230 59.03 28.05 -0.08
C LYS A 230 59.94 27.85 1.14
N LEU A 231 59.55 27.00 2.09
CA LEU A 231 60.38 26.67 3.24
C LEU A 231 61.64 25.90 2.84
N GLU A 232 61.55 24.99 1.86
CA GLU A 232 62.72 24.28 1.31
C GLU A 232 63.69 25.25 0.63
N GLU A 233 63.18 26.19 -0.17
CA GLU A 233 63.99 27.25 -0.80
C GLU A 233 64.68 28.14 0.24
N GLN A 234 63.94 28.55 1.28
CA GLN A 234 64.51 29.33 2.39
C GLN A 234 65.57 28.56 3.17
N ARG A 235 65.32 27.28 3.46
CA ARG A 235 66.30 26.40 4.11
C ARG A 235 67.59 26.31 3.30
N ALA A 236 67.49 26.10 1.99
CA ALA A 236 68.67 26.03 1.12
C ALA A 236 69.45 27.36 1.10
N ALA A 237 68.75 28.50 1.11
CA ALA A 237 69.39 29.81 1.20
C ALA A 237 70.13 30.00 2.53
N PHE A 238 69.52 29.63 3.66
CA PHE A 238 70.19 29.70 4.96
C PHE A 238 71.39 28.75 5.07
N GLU A 239 71.30 27.54 4.52
CA GLU A 239 72.42 26.60 4.48
C GLU A 239 73.62 27.23 3.75
N LYS A 240 73.39 27.83 2.58
CA LYS A 240 74.43 28.54 1.81
C LYS A 240 75.02 29.69 2.60
N GLN A 241 74.18 30.53 3.20
CA GLN A 241 74.64 31.67 4.00
C GLN A 241 75.51 31.21 5.19
N ASN A 242 75.16 30.08 5.81
CA ASN A 242 75.93 29.52 6.92
C ASN A 242 77.32 29.02 6.46
N ILE A 243 77.40 28.40 5.27
CA ILE A 243 78.67 28.01 4.65
C ILE A 243 79.53 29.25 4.36
N ASP A 244 78.96 30.28 3.74
CA ASP A 244 79.67 31.52 3.39
C ASP A 244 80.20 32.23 4.66
N LEU A 245 79.40 32.28 5.73
CA LEU A 245 79.81 32.84 7.03
C LEU A 245 80.91 32.01 7.69
N SER A 246 80.80 30.68 7.67
CA SER A 246 81.82 29.78 8.23
C SER A 246 83.17 29.96 7.52
N GLN A 247 83.15 30.06 6.19
CA GLN A 247 84.36 30.29 5.40
C GLN A 247 84.94 31.69 5.65
N THR A 248 84.09 32.71 5.78
CA THR A 248 84.53 34.06 6.16
C THR A 248 85.20 34.07 7.54
N SER A 249 84.61 33.37 8.51
CA SER A 249 85.18 33.22 9.86
C SER A 249 86.57 32.57 9.81
N THR A 250 86.69 31.48 9.05
CA THR A 250 87.97 30.77 8.87
C THR A 250 89.04 31.66 8.23
N ASN A 251 88.67 32.46 7.23
CA ASN A 251 89.58 33.41 6.59
C ASN A 251 90.04 34.50 7.56
N LEU A 252 89.12 35.08 8.34
CA LEU A 252 89.44 36.09 9.36
C LEU A 252 90.36 35.53 10.45
N GLU A 253 90.13 34.31 10.92
CA GLU A 253 91.04 33.62 11.86
C GLU A 253 92.45 33.47 11.28
N GLY A 254 92.55 33.15 9.99
CA GLY A 254 93.81 33.12 9.26
C GLY A 254 94.50 34.48 9.18
N GLU A 255 93.76 35.55 8.86
CA GLU A 255 94.28 36.92 8.83
C GLU A 255 94.76 37.39 10.20
N VAL A 256 94.00 37.11 11.26
CA VAL A 256 94.38 37.42 12.65
C VAL A 256 95.68 36.70 13.01
N SER A 257 95.80 35.42 12.65
CA SER A 257 97.02 34.64 12.89
C SER A 257 98.22 35.22 12.14
N ARG A 258 98.03 35.62 10.88
CA ARG A 258 99.07 36.28 10.07
C ARG A 258 99.49 37.62 10.66
N LEU A 259 98.53 38.47 11.05
CA LEU A 259 98.80 39.77 11.67
C LEU A 259 99.53 39.62 13.00
N LYS A 260 99.17 38.62 13.80
CA LYS A 260 99.88 38.29 15.04
C LYS A 260 101.34 37.89 14.78
N GLY A 261 101.60 37.06 13.77
CA GLY A 261 102.97 36.71 13.37
C GLY A 261 103.78 37.91 12.90
N LEU A 262 103.18 38.82 12.13
CA LEU A 262 103.84 40.08 11.74
C LEU A 262 104.12 40.98 12.94
N TYR A 263 103.18 41.07 13.88
CA TYR A 263 103.37 41.83 15.11
C TYR A 263 104.55 41.30 15.93
N ASP A 264 104.62 39.97 16.12
CA ASP A 264 105.72 39.34 16.85
C ASP A 264 107.07 39.55 16.15
N LYS A 265 107.10 39.50 14.81
CA LYS A 265 108.29 39.81 14.02
C LYS A 265 108.76 41.26 14.19
N ILE A 266 107.86 42.24 14.02
CA ILE A 266 108.16 43.66 14.21
C ILE A 266 108.63 43.93 15.64
N LYS A 267 108.03 43.27 16.63
CA LYS A 267 108.46 43.37 18.01
C LYS A 267 109.91 42.87 18.18
N GLY A 268 110.26 41.72 17.60
CA GLY A 268 111.62 41.20 17.60
C GLY A 268 112.61 42.14 16.90
N GLU A 269 112.29 42.63 15.70
CA GLU A 269 113.11 43.61 14.96
C GLU A 269 113.33 44.89 15.77
N ARG A 270 112.31 45.35 16.51
CA ARG A 270 112.44 46.51 17.43
C ARG A 270 113.39 46.23 18.58
N GLU A 271 113.33 45.04 19.18
CA GLU A 271 114.23 44.63 20.28
C GLU A 271 115.69 44.53 19.78
N GLU A 272 115.92 43.97 18.58
CA GLU A 272 117.23 43.92 17.93
C GLU A 272 117.77 45.33 17.61
N LEU A 273 116.92 46.20 17.07
CA LEU A 273 117.29 47.58 16.78
C LEU A 273 117.63 48.34 18.06
N ALA A 274 116.87 48.16 19.14
CA ALA A 274 117.19 48.73 20.45
C ALA A 274 118.56 48.26 20.96
N SER A 275 118.84 46.95 20.88
CA SER A 275 120.16 46.42 21.24
C SER A 275 121.30 46.99 20.38
N THR A 276 121.04 47.21 19.10
CA THR A 276 122.02 47.81 18.18
C THR A 276 122.28 49.27 18.52
N VAL A 277 121.23 50.04 18.84
CA VAL A 277 121.34 51.41 19.32
C VAL A 277 122.16 51.47 20.62
N ASP A 278 121.92 50.56 21.56
CA ASP A 278 122.70 50.48 22.80
C ASP A 278 124.20 50.21 22.52
N LYS A 279 124.51 49.27 21.61
CA LYS A 279 125.89 49.00 21.19
C LYS A 279 126.54 50.21 20.51
N LEU A 280 125.82 50.90 19.64
CA LEU A 280 126.31 52.10 18.98
C LEU A 280 126.56 53.23 19.98
N ASN A 281 125.70 53.41 20.99
CA ASN A 281 125.92 54.38 22.06
C ASN A 281 127.20 54.07 22.87
N ILE A 282 127.47 52.79 23.14
CA ILE A 282 128.72 52.36 23.80
C ILE A 282 129.92 52.67 22.90
N ALA A 283 129.87 52.28 21.62
CA ALA A 283 130.94 52.55 20.66
C ALA A 283 131.18 54.06 20.46
N GLU A 284 130.13 54.89 20.46
CA GLU A 284 130.24 56.35 20.41
C GLU A 284 130.94 56.89 21.67
N ALA A 285 130.60 56.37 22.86
CA ALA A 285 131.26 56.75 24.10
C ALA A 285 132.75 56.36 24.11
N GLU A 286 133.09 55.16 23.63
CA GLU A 286 134.48 54.70 23.47
C GLU A 286 135.25 55.58 22.45
N ALA A 287 134.65 55.86 21.29
CA ALA A 287 135.26 56.73 20.29
C ALA A 287 135.48 58.16 20.81
N ARG A 288 134.57 58.68 21.64
CA ARG A 288 134.76 59.96 22.34
C ARG A 288 135.95 59.92 23.30
N LEU A 289 136.05 58.88 24.13
CA LEU A 289 137.20 58.71 25.03
C LEU A 289 138.51 58.65 24.25
N HIS A 290 138.58 57.87 23.17
CA HIS A 290 139.78 57.84 22.31
C HIS A 290 140.06 59.17 21.63
N ALA A 291 139.04 59.91 21.18
CA ALA A 291 139.25 61.24 20.61
C ALA A 291 139.83 62.21 21.64
N GLU A 292 139.41 62.10 22.91
CA GLU A 292 139.92 62.90 24.02
C GLU A 292 141.35 62.49 24.41
N GLU A 293 141.67 61.19 24.41
CA GLU A 293 143.04 60.67 24.57
C GLU A 293 143.97 61.16 23.45
N VAL A 294 143.52 61.12 22.20
CA VAL A 294 144.29 61.63 21.05
C VAL A 294 144.47 63.14 21.15
N HIS A 295 143.45 63.88 21.59
CA HIS A 295 143.53 65.31 21.83
C HIS A 295 144.58 65.63 22.90
N GLN A 296 144.53 64.93 24.04
CA GLN A 296 145.52 65.07 25.10
C GLN A 296 146.93 64.71 24.64
N ALA A 297 147.08 63.61 23.91
CA ALA A 297 148.38 63.21 23.35
C ALA A 297 148.92 64.25 22.34
N ALA A 298 148.04 64.91 21.57
CA ALA A 298 148.42 65.99 20.68
C ALA A 298 148.85 67.25 21.46
N GLU A 299 148.18 67.59 22.57
CA GLU A 299 148.61 68.65 23.49
C GLU A 299 149.97 68.33 24.13
N ASP A 300 150.14 67.12 24.67
CA ASP A 300 151.40 66.67 25.26
C ASP A 300 152.54 66.71 24.24
N LEU A 301 152.27 66.33 22.99
CA LEU A 301 153.23 66.42 21.89
C LEU A 301 153.55 67.88 21.53
N ALA A 302 152.55 68.76 21.51
CA ALA A 302 152.75 70.19 21.27
C ALA A 302 153.61 70.81 22.39
N GLN A 303 153.35 70.46 23.65
CA GLN A 303 154.15 70.89 24.79
C GLN A 303 155.59 70.34 24.74
N ALA A 304 155.75 69.08 24.34
CA ALA A 304 157.07 68.50 24.14
C ALA A 304 157.84 69.20 23.01
N HIS A 305 157.15 69.59 21.93
CA HIS A 305 157.72 70.36 20.84
C HIS A 305 158.17 71.76 21.30
N GLU A 306 157.35 72.45 22.10
CA GLU A 306 157.70 73.73 22.73
C GLU A 306 158.94 73.59 23.63
N ASN A 307 159.00 72.57 24.50
CA ASN A 307 160.17 72.31 25.36
C ASN A 307 161.45 72.00 24.55
N ILE A 308 161.33 71.30 23.41
CA ILE A 308 162.45 71.05 22.50
C ILE A 308 162.90 72.34 21.82
N GLU A 309 161.97 73.20 21.43
CA GLU A 309 162.25 74.51 20.85
C GLU A 309 162.99 75.40 21.85
N ASP A 310 162.52 75.48 23.10
CA ASP A 310 163.20 76.17 24.20
C ASP A 310 164.60 75.60 24.46
N SER A 311 164.75 74.26 24.49
CA SER A 311 166.06 73.61 24.66
C SER A 311 166.98 73.87 23.47
N ALA A 312 166.44 73.96 22.25
CA ALA A 312 167.21 74.29 21.06
C ALA A 312 167.70 75.73 21.09
N ASP A 313 166.88 76.66 21.60
CA ASP A 313 167.24 78.05 21.82
C ASP A 313 168.29 78.20 22.94
N GLU A 314 168.16 77.45 24.04
CA GLU A 314 169.18 77.39 25.10
C GLU A 314 170.51 76.85 24.58
N LEU A 315 170.49 75.74 23.82
CA LEU A 315 171.68 75.20 23.16
C LEU A 315 172.27 76.18 22.16
N HIS A 316 171.44 76.93 21.42
CA HIS A 316 171.89 77.95 20.50
C HIS A 316 172.64 79.08 21.23
N GLU A 317 172.13 79.52 22.37
CA GLU A 317 172.82 80.51 23.21
C GLU A 317 174.08 79.95 23.88
N GLU A 318 174.07 78.69 24.30
CA GLU A 318 175.27 78.05 24.84
C GLU A 318 176.36 77.92 23.78
N ASN A 319 175.98 77.61 22.53
CA ASN A 319 176.89 77.57 21.39
C ASN A 319 177.49 78.96 21.09
N LYS A 320 176.68 80.04 21.16
CA LYS A 320 177.21 81.42 21.05
C LYS A 320 178.24 81.74 22.14
N LYS A 321 177.98 81.34 23.39
CA LYS A 321 178.94 81.49 24.49
C LYS A 321 180.22 80.69 24.23
N LEU A 322 180.10 79.49 23.67
CA LEU A 322 181.22 78.61 23.34
C LEU A 322 182.07 79.16 22.18
N GLU A 323 181.44 79.75 21.16
CA GLU A 323 182.13 80.49 20.10
C GLU A 323 182.84 81.73 20.62
N ALA A 324 182.22 82.48 21.54
CA ALA A 324 182.87 83.60 22.22
C ALA A 324 184.11 83.14 23.03
N ALA A 325 184.01 81.99 23.71
CA ALA A 325 185.12 81.37 24.42
C ALA A 325 186.25 80.91 23.48
N ARG A 326 185.92 80.38 22.29
CA ARG A 326 186.92 80.03 21.26
C ARG A 326 187.67 81.26 20.74
N ARG A 327 186.98 82.38 20.49
CA ARG A 327 187.61 83.64 20.09
C ARG A 327 188.56 84.19 21.16
N LEU A 328 188.22 84.02 22.45
CA LEU A 328 189.10 84.36 23.57
C LEU A 328 190.37 83.49 23.60
N ARG A 329 190.26 82.18 23.36
CA ARG A 329 191.43 81.28 23.25
C ARG A 329 192.34 81.66 22.08
N GLU A 330 191.80 81.98 20.90
CA GLU A 330 192.61 82.41 19.75
C GLU A 330 193.36 83.72 20.02
N LEU A 331 192.75 84.68 20.74
CA LEU A 331 193.41 85.91 21.15
C LEU A 331 194.55 85.66 22.14
N LEU A 332 194.35 84.75 23.10
CA LEU A 332 195.40 84.33 24.05
C LEU A 332 196.56 83.62 23.33
N GLU A 333 196.28 82.81 22.32
CA GLU A 333 197.32 82.13 21.53
C GLU A 333 198.12 83.10 20.66
N LYS A 334 197.45 84.12 20.08
CA LYS A 334 198.13 85.23 19.38
C LYS A 334 198.99 86.07 20.33
N MET A 335 198.56 86.28 21.57
CA MET A 335 199.34 87.00 22.59
C MET A 335 200.57 86.20 23.04
N SER A 336 200.45 84.88 23.16
CA SER A 336 201.55 83.95 23.49
C SER A 336 202.66 83.97 22.43
N LYS A 337 202.31 83.82 21.15
CA LYS A 337 203.28 83.84 20.03
C LYS A 337 203.96 85.21 19.84
N LYS A 338 203.36 86.30 20.34
CA LYS A 338 203.95 87.65 20.29
C LYS A 338 204.99 87.86 21.40
N LYS A 339 204.88 87.14 22.53
CA LYS A 339 205.81 87.23 23.66
C LYS A 339 207.13 86.50 23.38
N GLU A 340 207.07 85.38 22.67
CA GLU A 340 208.24 84.55 22.32
C GLU A 340 209.17 85.21 21.28
N LYS A 341 208.67 86.21 20.53
CA LYS A 341 209.47 86.99 19.56
C LYS A 341 210.30 88.13 20.19
N VAL A 342 210.13 88.44 21.47
CA VAL A 342 210.80 89.58 22.13
C VAL A 342 212.04 89.16 22.94
N GLU A 343 212.17 87.89 23.33
CA GLU A 343 213.24 87.42 24.25
C GLU A 343 214.45 86.75 23.57
N LYS A 344 214.64 86.90 22.24
CA LYS A 344 215.87 86.41 21.54
C LYS A 344 216.55 87.45 20.64
N GLY A 345 216.26 88.73 20.85
CA GLY A 345 217.27 89.80 20.69
C GLY A 345 217.91 90.03 22.05
#